data_AF-A0A1G5E342-F1
#
_entry.id   AF-A0A1G5E342-F1
#
_cell.length_a   1.000
_cell.length_b   1.000
_cell.length_c   1.000
_cell.angle_alpha   90.00
_cell.angle_beta   90.00
_cell.angle_gamma   90.00
#
_symmetry.space_group_name_H-M   'P 1'
#
loop_
_entity.id
_entity.type
_entity.pdbx_description
1 polymer ?
#
loop_
_entity_poly.entity_id
_entity_poly.type
_entity_poly.pdbx_seq_one_letter_code
_entity_poly.pdbx_strand_id
1 'polypeptide(L)'
;MNEDLKLEKIRKSCKTGKIITTILLIAAIVGFMVSLISGISILNMGPQFDNAMKDSGGSLEASAYSYSLVNVDVSDFSGVSSDNPAIQARIDESPLSVAFGVYLLVIALLVGLIALVLGAVLATFKKVEKAETPFCKPVKKQVVITLIIAAVAIGATIGVGFGLVVGIVTWLVSAIMDYGISLQQQYDETL
;
A
#
# COMPACT_ATOMS: atom_id res chain seq x y z
N MET A 1 7.26 7.11 -39.35
CA MET A 1 5.96 7.83 -39.28
C MET A 1 4.90 7.11 -38.45
N ASN A 2 4.63 5.80 -38.63
CA ASN A 2 3.62 5.09 -37.81
C ASN A 2 4.17 4.57 -36.45
N GLU A 3 5.48 4.36 -36.34
CA GLU A 3 6.15 3.91 -35.11
C GLU A 3 6.39 5.05 -34.11
N ASP A 4 6.75 6.23 -34.60
CA ASP A 4 6.92 7.44 -33.79
C ASP A 4 5.62 7.80 -33.04
N LEU A 5 4.47 7.66 -33.72
CA LEU A 5 3.13 7.85 -33.14
C LEU A 5 2.79 6.82 -32.04
N LYS A 6 3.28 5.57 -32.16
CA LYS A 6 3.04 4.52 -31.14
C LYS A 6 3.89 4.76 -29.90
N LEU A 7 5.16 5.14 -30.08
CA LEU A 7 6.07 5.50 -28.99
C LEU A 7 5.58 6.74 -28.22
N GLU A 8 5.08 7.75 -28.94
CA GLU A 8 4.54 8.96 -28.32
C GLU A 8 3.28 8.66 -27.46
N LYS A 9 2.38 7.78 -27.94
CA LYS A 9 1.23 7.31 -27.14
C LYS A 9 1.66 6.62 -25.85
N ILE A 10 2.67 5.74 -25.90
CA ILE A 10 3.20 5.05 -24.72
C ILE A 10 3.79 6.04 -23.72
N ARG A 11 4.57 7.03 -24.21
CA ARG A 11 5.12 8.10 -23.36
C ARG A 11 4.03 8.94 -22.72
N LYS A 12 2.98 9.30 -23.46
CA LYS A 12 1.83 10.05 -22.93
C LYS A 12 1.11 9.25 -21.84
N SER A 13 0.87 7.96 -22.06
CA SER A 13 0.27 7.08 -21.05
C SER A 13 1.16 6.95 -19.80
N CYS A 14 2.48 6.82 -19.96
CA CYS A 14 3.40 6.79 -18.82
C CYS A 14 3.42 8.11 -18.04
N LYS A 15 3.32 9.26 -18.72
CA LYS A 15 3.23 10.58 -18.08
C LYS A 15 1.93 10.73 -17.29
N THR A 16 0.80 10.31 -17.85
CA THR A 16 -0.48 10.28 -17.13
C THR A 16 -0.43 9.34 -15.94
N GLY A 17 0.10 8.12 -16.12
CA GLY A 17 0.29 7.15 -15.04
C GLY A 17 1.13 7.71 -13.90
N LYS A 18 2.27 8.34 -14.22
CA LYS A 18 3.12 9.03 -13.23
C LYS A 18 2.35 10.08 -12.42
N ILE A 19 1.53 10.91 -13.05
CA ILE A 19 0.74 11.94 -12.35
C ILE A 19 -0.25 11.28 -11.39
N ILE A 20 -1.03 10.32 -11.88
CA ILE A 20 -2.04 9.61 -11.07
C ILE A 20 -1.37 8.89 -9.89
N THR A 21 -0.29 8.13 -10.14
CA THR A 21 0.45 7.44 -9.09
C THR A 21 1.06 8.41 -8.08
N THR A 22 1.52 9.60 -8.52
CA THR A 22 2.03 10.62 -7.59
C THR A 22 0.94 11.14 -6.67
N ILE A 23 -0.25 11.44 -7.19
CA ILE A 23 -1.39 11.90 -6.40
C ILE A 23 -1.81 10.82 -5.40
N LEU A 24 -1.95 9.57 -5.84
CA LEU A 24 -2.29 8.45 -4.96
C LEU A 24 -1.22 8.20 -3.89
N LEU A 25 0.05 8.33 -4.25
CA LEU A 25 1.15 8.18 -3.30
C LEU A 25 1.11 9.25 -2.21
N ILE A 26 0.87 10.52 -2.58
CA ILE A 26 0.74 11.62 -1.62
C ILE A 26 -0.45 11.35 -0.70
N ALA A 27 -1.61 10.96 -1.24
CA ALA A 27 -2.78 10.63 -0.45
C ALA A 27 -2.51 9.48 0.53
N ALA A 28 -1.81 8.43 0.09
CA ALA A 28 -1.43 7.30 0.93
C ALA A 28 -0.46 7.71 2.05
N ILE A 29 0.54 8.56 1.76
CA ILE A 29 1.47 9.07 2.78
C ILE A 29 0.73 9.92 3.82
N VAL A 30 -0.18 10.79 3.39
CA VAL A 30 -0.99 11.60 4.32
C VAL A 30 -1.87 10.69 5.18
N GLY A 31 -2.56 9.72 4.58
CA GLY A 31 -3.38 8.74 5.30
C GLY A 31 -2.55 7.94 6.32
N PHE A 32 -1.37 7.48 5.93
CA PHE A 32 -0.43 6.81 6.83
C PHE A 32 -0.09 7.65 8.06
N MET A 33 0.29 8.91 7.86
CA MET A 33 0.66 9.81 8.96
C MET A 33 -0.52 10.09 9.89
N VAL A 34 -1.72 10.32 9.33
CA VAL A 34 -2.93 10.55 10.13
C VAL A 34 -3.29 9.31 10.95
N SER A 35 -3.31 8.13 10.35
CA SER A 35 -3.61 6.88 11.07
C SER A 35 -2.58 6.58 12.16
N LEU A 36 -1.29 6.81 11.89
CA LEU A 36 -0.21 6.56 12.83
C LEU A 36 -0.29 7.52 14.04
N ILE A 37 -0.45 8.82 13.80
CA ILE A 37 -0.56 9.82 14.88
C ILE A 37 -1.82 9.58 15.71
N SER A 38 -2.96 9.33 15.06
CA SER A 38 -4.22 9.04 15.76
C SER A 38 -4.14 7.76 16.59
N GLY A 39 -3.55 6.69 16.03
CA GLY A 39 -3.35 5.43 16.76
C GLY A 39 -2.50 5.61 18.01
N ILE A 40 -1.35 6.28 17.90
CA ILE A 40 -0.47 6.56 19.04
C ILE A 40 -1.16 7.47 20.07
N SER A 41 -1.90 8.48 19.60
CA SER A 41 -2.58 9.43 20.49
C SER A 41 -3.67 8.74 21.31
N ILE A 42 -4.48 7.87 20.69
CA ILE A 42 -5.52 7.10 21.40
C ILE A 42 -4.90 6.18 22.44
N LEU A 43 -3.80 5.48 22.10
CA LEU A 43 -3.08 4.64 23.06
C LEU A 43 -2.53 5.43 24.25
N ASN A 44 -2.10 6.68 24.03
CA ASN A 44 -1.59 7.53 25.10
C ASN A 44 -2.70 8.12 25.99
N MET A 45 -3.90 8.33 25.47
CA MET A 45 -5.05 8.85 26.25
C MET A 45 -5.60 7.81 27.24
N GLY A 46 -5.53 6.52 26.90
CA GLY A 46 -5.89 5.42 27.79
C GLY A 46 -7.28 5.59 28.41
N PRO A 47 -7.42 5.66 29.75
CA PRO A 47 -8.72 5.71 30.43
C PRO A 47 -9.61 6.90 30.03
N GLN A 48 -9.01 8.03 29.63
CA GLN A 48 -9.77 9.22 29.23
C GLN A 48 -10.56 8.97 27.94
N PHE A 49 -9.99 8.20 27.01
CA PHE A 49 -10.65 7.82 25.78
C PHE A 49 -11.80 6.84 26.06
N ASP A 50 -11.56 5.84 26.90
CA ASP A 50 -12.57 4.85 27.30
C ASP A 50 -13.75 5.51 28.01
N ASN A 51 -13.50 6.45 28.93
CA ASN A 51 -14.55 7.19 29.62
C ASN A 51 -15.32 8.10 28.65
N ALA A 52 -14.63 8.80 27.74
CA ALA A 52 -15.29 9.62 26.72
C ALA A 52 -16.17 8.78 25.76
N MET A 53 -15.75 7.55 25.43
CA MET A 53 -16.54 6.62 24.61
C MET A 53 -17.74 6.03 25.35
N LYS A 54 -17.61 5.77 26.66
CA LYS A 54 -18.73 5.34 27.52
C LYS A 54 -19.75 6.46 27.72
N ASP A 55 -19.29 7.68 27.95
CA ASP A 55 -20.15 8.86 28.16
C ASP A 55 -20.88 9.29 26.88
N SER A 56 -20.32 8.98 25.70
CA SER A 56 -21.00 9.15 24.40
C SER A 56 -21.93 7.99 24.03
N GLY A 57 -22.15 7.03 24.94
CA GLY A 57 -23.10 5.92 24.75
C GLY A 57 -22.64 4.85 23.77
N GLY A 58 -21.34 4.77 23.45
CA GLY A 58 -20.82 3.89 22.40
C GLY A 58 -21.19 4.32 20.97
N SER A 59 -22.09 5.30 20.83
CA SER A 59 -22.39 6.00 19.59
C SER A 59 -21.39 7.15 19.42
N LEU A 60 -20.33 6.90 18.66
CA LEU A 60 -19.59 7.97 17.99
C LEU A 60 -20.55 8.66 17.01
N GLU A 61 -21.37 9.59 17.48
CA GLU A 61 -21.92 10.65 16.63
C GLU A 61 -20.78 11.59 16.25
N ALA A 62 -19.87 11.09 15.40
CA ALA A 62 -18.97 11.93 14.64
C ALA A 62 -19.82 12.69 13.62
N SER A 63 -20.32 13.86 14.02
CA SER A 63 -20.97 14.83 13.16
C SER A 63 -19.94 15.46 12.20
N ALA A 64 -19.42 14.65 11.27
CA ALA A 64 -18.80 15.03 10.01
C ALA A 64 -18.44 13.73 9.28
N TYR A 65 -19.34 13.28 8.38
CA TYR A 65 -19.24 12.06 7.56
C TYR A 65 -19.53 10.76 8.30
N SER A 66 -20.83 10.43 8.31
CA SER A 66 -21.46 9.21 8.79
C SER A 66 -20.73 7.93 8.33
N TYR A 67 -19.97 7.30 9.24
CA TYR A 67 -19.57 5.90 9.13
C TYR A 67 -20.64 5.02 9.81
N SER A 68 -21.89 5.11 9.36
CA SER A 68 -22.99 4.22 9.79
C SER A 68 -22.93 2.81 9.14
N LEU A 69 -21.85 2.47 8.43
CA LEU A 69 -21.76 1.23 7.65
C LEU A 69 -20.99 0.10 8.33
N VAL A 70 -20.34 0.35 9.48
CA VAL A 70 -19.69 -0.71 10.23
C VAL A 70 -20.15 -0.59 11.68
N ASN A 71 -21.22 -1.31 12.00
CA ASN A 71 -21.54 -1.66 13.38
C ASN A 71 -20.43 -2.64 13.82
N VAL A 72 -19.24 -2.11 14.13
CA VAL A 72 -18.19 -2.90 14.77
C VAL A 72 -18.76 -3.19 16.14
N ASP A 73 -19.17 -4.43 16.35
CA ASP A 73 -19.53 -4.91 17.68
C ASP A 73 -18.24 -4.94 18.51
N VAL A 74 -17.87 -3.78 19.07
CA VAL A 74 -16.67 -3.60 19.91
C VAL A 74 -16.87 -4.27 21.29
N SER A 75 -17.99 -5.00 21.48
CA SER A 75 -18.47 -5.42 22.80
C SER A 75 -17.83 -6.71 23.33
N ASP A 76 -17.02 -7.43 22.55
CA ASP A 76 -16.41 -8.67 23.01
C ASP A 76 -14.89 -8.74 22.80
N PHE A 77 -14.17 -7.88 23.53
CA PHE A 77 -12.72 -8.00 23.71
C PHE A 77 -12.33 -8.97 24.84
N SER A 78 -13.30 -9.72 25.40
CA SER A 78 -13.06 -10.63 26.54
C SER A 78 -12.10 -11.79 26.22
N GLY A 79 -11.86 -12.06 24.93
CA GLY A 79 -10.92 -13.08 24.46
C GLY A 79 -9.49 -12.59 24.19
N VAL A 80 -9.20 -11.28 24.29
CA VAL A 80 -7.86 -10.75 23.98
C VAL A 80 -6.98 -10.83 25.24
N SER A 81 -6.13 -11.87 25.28
CA SER A 81 -5.10 -12.04 26.31
C SER A 81 -3.71 -11.89 25.72
N SER A 82 -2.80 -11.29 26.47
CA SER A 82 -1.39 -11.16 26.13
C SER A 82 -0.53 -11.88 27.16
N ASP A 83 0.41 -12.70 26.70
CA ASP A 83 1.43 -13.32 27.55
C ASP A 83 2.37 -12.28 28.21
N ASN A 84 2.31 -11.01 27.75
CA ASN A 84 3.05 -9.92 28.36
C ASN A 84 2.20 -9.23 29.44
N PRO A 85 2.61 -9.30 30.73
CA PRO A 85 1.84 -8.75 31.84
C PRO A 85 1.65 -7.23 31.77
N ALA A 86 2.57 -6.50 31.13
CA ALA A 86 2.44 -5.05 30.97
C ALA A 86 1.39 -4.67 29.91
N ILE A 87 1.21 -5.52 28.89
CA ILE A 87 0.19 -5.33 27.85
C ILE A 87 -1.17 -5.76 28.39
N GLN A 88 -1.23 -6.88 29.14
CA GLN A 88 -2.46 -7.34 29.77
C GLN A 88 -3.03 -6.29 30.74
N ALA A 89 -2.19 -5.71 31.60
CA ALA A 89 -2.64 -4.65 32.53
C ALA A 89 -3.25 -3.44 31.81
N ARG A 90 -2.74 -3.08 30.61
CA ARG A 90 -3.28 -2.00 29.79
C ARG A 90 -4.59 -2.36 29.10
N ILE A 91 -4.73 -3.62 28.68
CA ILE A 91 -5.98 -4.15 28.11
C ILE A 91 -7.08 -4.15 29.18
N ASP A 92 -6.75 -4.58 30.40
CA ASP A 92 -7.71 -4.65 31.51
C ASP A 92 -8.13 -3.25 31.99
N GLU A 93 -7.22 -2.27 31.95
CA GLU A 93 -7.46 -0.89 32.40
C GLU A 93 -8.21 -0.02 31.36
N SER A 94 -7.94 -0.20 30.07
CA SER A 94 -8.49 0.66 29.00
C SER A 94 -8.70 -0.09 27.68
N PRO A 95 -9.61 -1.08 27.65
CA PRO A 95 -9.77 -2.00 26.53
C PRO A 95 -10.13 -1.30 25.22
N LEU A 96 -10.94 -0.23 25.24
CA LEU A 96 -11.37 0.44 23.99
C LEU A 96 -10.24 1.24 23.36
N SER A 97 -9.46 1.97 24.16
CA SER A 97 -8.31 2.73 23.69
C SER A 97 -7.26 1.82 23.06
N VAL A 98 -7.01 0.65 23.67
CA VAL A 98 -6.06 -0.34 23.15
C VAL A 98 -6.59 -0.92 21.83
N ALA A 99 -7.86 -1.31 21.78
CA ALA A 99 -8.49 -1.85 20.58
C ALA A 99 -8.42 -0.88 19.39
N PHE A 100 -8.94 0.34 19.56
CA PHE A 100 -8.96 1.35 18.49
C PHE A 100 -7.56 1.83 18.13
N GLY A 101 -6.69 2.00 19.12
CA GLY A 101 -5.30 2.39 18.90
C GLY A 101 -4.53 1.37 18.08
N VAL A 102 -4.58 0.09 18.47
CA VAL A 102 -3.94 -1.01 17.73
C VAL A 102 -4.55 -1.14 16.33
N TYR A 103 -5.87 -1.05 16.20
CA TYR A 103 -6.54 -1.11 14.91
C TYR A 103 -6.06 -0.02 13.95
N LEU A 104 -5.96 1.24 14.41
CA LEU A 104 -5.43 2.33 13.60
C LEU A 104 -3.96 2.15 13.24
N LEU A 105 -3.15 1.55 14.13
CA LEU A 105 -1.76 1.21 13.82
C LEU A 105 -1.66 0.11 12.74
N VAL A 106 -2.54 -0.89 12.77
CA VAL A 106 -2.63 -1.91 11.71
C VAL A 106 -3.03 -1.27 10.39
N ILE A 107 -4.04 -0.39 10.38
CA ILE A 107 -4.42 0.36 9.18
C ILE A 107 -3.23 1.20 8.67
N ALA A 108 -2.52 1.89 9.55
CA ALA A 108 -1.34 2.65 9.17
C ALA A 108 -0.32 1.74 8.48
N LEU A 109 -0.02 0.56 9.05
CA LEU A 109 0.90 -0.39 8.44
C LEU A 109 0.45 -0.82 7.03
N LEU A 110 -0.84 -1.11 6.85
CA LEU A 110 -1.41 -1.49 5.55
C LEU A 110 -1.31 -0.34 4.52
N VAL A 111 -1.66 0.88 4.91
CA VAL A 111 -1.55 2.07 4.05
C VAL A 111 -0.08 2.36 3.71
N GLY A 112 0.83 2.14 4.65
CA GLY A 112 2.28 2.24 4.44
C GLY A 112 2.80 1.25 3.39
N LEU A 113 2.32 0.00 3.42
CA LEU A 113 2.63 -1.00 2.38
C LEU A 113 2.11 -0.56 1.00
N ILE A 114 0.90 -0.02 0.93
CA ILE A 114 0.35 0.51 -0.32
C ILE A 114 1.20 1.68 -0.84
N ALA A 115 1.59 2.61 0.03
CA ALA A 115 2.46 3.73 -0.33
C ALA A 115 3.81 3.24 -0.88
N LEU A 116 4.38 2.20 -0.29
CA LEU A 116 5.63 1.58 -0.75
C LEU A 116 5.48 1.01 -2.17
N VAL A 117 4.39 0.28 -2.46
CA VAL A 117 4.11 -0.26 -3.80
C VAL A 117 3.92 0.88 -4.81
N LEU A 118 3.13 1.90 -4.47
CA LEU A 118 2.93 3.08 -5.32
C LEU A 118 4.24 3.83 -5.60
N GLY A 119 5.13 3.92 -4.61
CA GLY A 119 6.47 4.49 -4.78
C GLY A 119 7.32 3.71 -5.79
N ALA A 120 7.28 2.37 -5.75
CA ALA A 120 7.97 1.53 -6.71
C ALA A 120 7.39 1.67 -8.13
N VAL A 121 6.06 1.72 -8.25
CA VAL A 121 5.36 1.97 -9.53
C VAL A 121 5.74 3.34 -10.10
N LEU A 122 5.77 4.39 -9.26
CA LEU A 122 6.19 5.73 -9.67
C LEU A 122 7.63 5.74 -10.17
N ALA A 123 8.53 5.02 -9.49
CA ALA A 123 9.92 4.88 -9.92
C ALA A 123 10.03 4.17 -11.28
N THR A 124 9.17 3.19 -11.55
CA THR A 124 9.07 2.53 -12.86
C THR A 124 8.64 3.52 -13.94
N PHE A 125 7.55 4.26 -13.75
CA PHE A 125 7.12 5.26 -14.73
C PHE A 125 8.19 6.32 -15.00
N LYS A 126 8.90 6.79 -13.96
CA LYS A 126 10.02 7.74 -14.11
C LYS A 126 11.17 7.16 -14.94
N LYS A 127 11.46 5.86 -14.85
CA LYS A 127 12.50 5.23 -15.67
C LYS A 127 12.06 5.01 -17.11
N VAL A 128 10.81 4.60 -17.33
CA VAL A 128 10.25 4.43 -18.69
C VAL A 128 10.19 5.76 -19.43
N GLU A 129 9.79 6.84 -18.75
CA GLU A 129 9.72 8.19 -19.35
C GLU A 129 11.10 8.72 -19.79
N LYS A 130 12.16 8.38 -19.05
CA LYS A 130 13.53 8.80 -19.36
C LYS A 130 14.23 7.92 -20.39
N ALA A 131 13.75 6.70 -20.60
CA ALA A 131 14.36 5.78 -21.54
C ALA A 131 13.93 6.10 -22.98
N GLU A 132 14.84 5.92 -23.92
CA GLU A 132 14.52 6.03 -25.35
C GLU A 132 13.56 4.91 -25.77
N THR A 133 13.76 3.70 -25.24
CA THR A 133 12.91 2.53 -25.44
C THR A 133 12.45 1.91 -24.12
N PRO A 134 11.24 1.32 -24.07
CA PRO A 134 10.75 0.61 -22.88
C PRO A 134 11.44 -0.75 -22.69
N PHE A 135 12.07 -1.31 -23.72
CA PHE A 135 12.75 -2.61 -23.69
C PHE A 135 14.25 -2.44 -23.51
N CYS A 136 14.64 -1.82 -22.38
CA CYS A 136 16.03 -1.70 -22.00
C CYS A 136 16.27 -2.35 -20.63
N LYS A 137 17.49 -2.88 -20.42
CA LYS A 137 17.93 -3.50 -19.17
C LYS A 137 17.59 -2.67 -17.90
N PRO A 138 17.79 -1.33 -17.85
CA PRO A 138 17.47 -0.56 -16.64
C PRO A 138 15.97 -0.45 -16.35
N VAL A 139 15.12 -0.43 -17.38
CA VAL A 139 13.65 -0.45 -17.22
C VAL A 139 13.20 -1.82 -16.76
N LYS A 140 13.71 -2.91 -17.38
CA LYS A 140 13.42 -4.30 -16.95
C LYS A 140 13.67 -4.50 -15.47
N LYS A 141 14.89 -4.15 -15.03
CA LYS A 141 15.28 -4.30 -13.62
C LYS A 141 14.29 -3.60 -12.69
N GLN A 142 13.81 -2.41 -13.06
CA GLN A 142 12.88 -1.64 -12.24
C GLN A 142 11.46 -2.21 -12.23
N VAL A 143 10.97 -2.67 -13.38
CA VAL A 143 9.67 -3.35 -13.49
C VAL A 143 9.66 -4.60 -12.61
N VAL A 144 10.70 -5.44 -12.72
CA VAL A 144 10.82 -6.66 -11.90
C VAL A 144 10.91 -6.33 -10.41
N ILE A 145 11.71 -5.35 -10.00
CA ILE A 145 11.77 -4.90 -8.59
C ILE A 145 10.38 -4.47 -8.09
N THR A 146 9.65 -3.71 -8.90
CA THR A 146 8.31 -3.23 -8.54
C THR A 146 7.33 -4.38 -8.38
N LEU A 147 7.39 -5.37 -9.25
CA LEU A 147 6.53 -6.55 -9.17
C LEU A 147 6.89 -7.45 -7.98
N ILE A 148 8.18 -7.60 -7.64
CA ILE A 148 8.61 -8.32 -6.43
C ILE A 148 8.08 -7.61 -5.17
N ILE A 149 8.22 -6.28 -5.12
CA ILE A 149 7.69 -5.47 -4.02
C ILE A 149 6.17 -5.67 -3.89
N ALA A 150 5.45 -5.64 -5.01
CA ALA A 150 4.01 -5.89 -5.03
C ALA A 150 3.65 -7.31 -4.57
N ALA A 151 4.42 -8.32 -4.99
CA ALA A 151 4.22 -9.71 -4.57
C ALA A 151 4.39 -9.88 -3.06
N VAL A 152 5.43 -9.26 -2.48
CA VAL A 152 5.67 -9.27 -1.02
C VAL A 152 4.54 -8.55 -0.29
N ALA A 153 4.12 -7.37 -0.76
CA ALA A 153 3.03 -6.60 -0.13
C ALA A 153 1.69 -7.35 -0.19
N ILE A 154 1.36 -7.98 -1.32
CA ILE A 154 0.15 -8.79 -1.48
C ILE A 154 0.24 -10.06 -0.61
N GLY A 155 1.40 -10.70 -0.59
CA GLY A 155 1.66 -11.86 0.26
C GLY A 155 1.48 -11.58 1.74
N ALA A 156 1.90 -10.41 2.20
CA ALA A 156 1.78 -9.97 3.60
C ALA A 156 0.34 -9.59 3.99
N THR A 157 -0.48 -9.12 3.04
CA THR A 157 -1.82 -8.58 3.34
C THR A 157 -2.95 -9.56 3.06
N ILE A 158 -2.91 -10.27 1.93
CA ILE A 158 -3.97 -11.20 1.50
C ILE A 158 -3.55 -12.66 1.76
N GLY A 159 -2.24 -12.91 1.82
CA GLY A 159 -1.67 -14.21 2.14
C GLY A 159 -0.69 -14.73 1.09
N VAL A 160 0.17 -15.65 1.52
CA VAL A 160 1.32 -16.15 0.75
C VAL A 160 0.92 -16.72 -0.61
N GLY A 161 -0.24 -17.38 -0.72
CA GLY A 161 -0.74 -17.94 -1.97
C GLY A 161 -0.91 -16.90 -3.08
N PHE A 162 -1.50 -15.73 -2.77
CA PHE A 162 -1.64 -14.64 -3.73
C PHE A 162 -0.29 -14.02 -4.08
N GLY A 163 0.62 -13.91 -3.11
CA GLY A 163 1.99 -13.48 -3.36
C GLY A 163 2.72 -14.37 -4.37
N LEU A 164 2.54 -15.70 -4.29
CA LEU A 164 3.11 -16.65 -5.25
C LEU A 164 2.53 -16.48 -6.66
N VAL A 165 1.22 -16.25 -6.79
CA VAL A 165 0.59 -15.97 -8.09
C VAL A 165 1.20 -14.74 -8.74
N VAL A 166 1.39 -13.65 -7.98
CA VAL A 166 2.06 -12.44 -8.47
C VAL A 166 3.53 -12.72 -8.80
N GLY A 167 4.20 -13.61 -8.04
CA GLY A 167 5.54 -14.09 -8.36
C GLY A 167 5.62 -14.78 -9.73
N ILE A 168 4.66 -15.64 -10.05
CA ILE A 168 4.58 -16.29 -11.38
C ILE A 168 4.35 -15.24 -12.48
N VAL A 169 3.44 -14.28 -12.25
CA VAL A 169 3.23 -13.16 -13.17
C VAL A 169 4.51 -12.35 -13.35
N THR A 170 5.28 -12.13 -12.28
CA THR A 170 6.57 -11.43 -12.32
C THR A 170 7.56 -12.15 -13.22
N TRP A 171 7.65 -13.48 -13.13
CA TRP A 171 8.49 -14.29 -13.99
C TRP A 171 8.07 -14.20 -15.46
N LEU A 172 6.77 -14.29 -15.75
CA LEU A 172 6.23 -14.14 -17.10
C LEU A 172 6.57 -12.77 -17.70
N VAL A 173 6.33 -11.68 -16.95
CA VAL A 173 6.65 -10.31 -17.40
C VAL A 173 8.15 -10.16 -17.65
N SER A 174 9.00 -10.72 -16.78
CA SER A 174 10.46 -10.70 -16.99
C SER A 174 10.85 -11.40 -18.30
N ALA A 175 10.27 -12.56 -18.60
CA ALA A 175 10.55 -13.31 -19.83
C ALA A 175 10.10 -12.55 -21.09
N ILE A 176 8.91 -11.92 -21.06
CA ILE A 176 8.43 -11.08 -22.16
C ILE A 176 9.37 -9.88 -22.40
N MET A 177 9.86 -9.26 -21.32
CA MET A 177 10.80 -8.16 -21.42
C MET A 177 12.16 -8.59 -22.00
N ASP A 178 12.65 -9.78 -21.63
CA ASP A 178 13.89 -10.34 -22.21
C ASP A 178 13.75 -10.59 -23.70
N TYR A 179 12.61 -11.14 -24.12
CA TYR A 179 12.30 -11.32 -25.53
C TYR A 179 12.27 -9.99 -26.28
N GLY A 180 11.59 -8.97 -25.72
CA GLY A 180 11.53 -7.64 -26.32
C GLY A 180 12.90 -6.95 -26.43
N ILE A 181 13.76 -7.09 -25.42
CA ILE A 181 15.15 -6.59 -25.46
C ILE A 181 15.92 -7.29 -26.58
N SER A 182 15.80 -8.62 -26.68
CA SER A 182 16.53 -9.40 -27.69
C SER A 182 16.11 -9.04 -29.12
N LEU A 183 14.82 -8.80 -29.35
CA LEU A 183 14.32 -8.31 -30.64
C LEU A 183 14.91 -6.94 -30.98
N GLN A 184 14.93 -6.00 -30.04
CA GLN A 184 15.51 -4.67 -30.30
C GLN A 184 16.99 -4.76 -30.68
N GLN A 185 17.75 -5.63 -30.00
CA GLN A 185 19.16 -5.84 -30.35
C GLN A 185 19.34 -6.38 -31.77
N GLN A 186 18.51 -7.34 -32.19
CA GLN A 186 18.57 -7.88 -33.56
C GLN A 186 18.22 -6.83 -34.62
N TYR A 187 17.23 -5.97 -34.35
CA TYR A 187 16.90 -4.87 -35.27
C TYR A 187 18.06 -3.87 -35.40
N ASP A 188 18.67 -3.46 -34.29
CA ASP A 188 19.81 -2.54 -34.30
C ASP A 188 21.07 -3.13 -34.98
N GLU A 189 21.27 -4.45 -34.93
CA GLU A 189 22.40 -5.12 -35.61
C GLU A 189 22.18 -5.34 -37.12
N THR A 190 20.95 -5.16 -37.62
CA THR A 190 20.60 -5.37 -39.05
C THR A 190 20.46 -4.07 -39.86
N LEU A 191 20.61 -2.91 -39.21
CA LEU A 191 20.62 -1.57 -39.81
C LEU A 191 22.05 -1.03 -39.94
#